data_AF-A0A1Q6RHQ0-F1
#
_entry.id   AF-A0A1Q6RHQ0-F1
#
_cell.length_a   1.000
_cell.length_b   1.000
_cell.length_c   1.000
_cell.angle_alpha   90.00
_cell.angle_beta   90.00
_cell.angle_gamma   90.00
#
_symmetry.space_group_name_H-M   'P 1'
#
loop_
_entity.id
_entity.type
_entity.pdbx_description
1 polymer ?
#
loop_
_entity_poly.entity_id
_entity_poly.type
_entity_poly.pdbx_seq_one_letter_code
_entity_poly.pdbx_strand_id
1 'polypeptide(L)'
;MKRITALLLAVLCMLSVCACNNGSKAADVSAKDLIAATMNSAKPESADTLCGSDDQSFKNRFYYYYGIETDAVRDYAIAYSSAAKSDEISVLVAAKGTDMKTLTDALEGRREMQRQTFELYSPESVEMLKNAVIFTQGSYAVMIVAKDPTSIESRMKELLSDAGEVEKEAKAYYDTAVTPTVTSKPEKAYDYSLPVPATEAKDNSWFKDAAFVGDSRMEGIMNYADFEHSSNFSHVGLNVADVFTKPYIKTESGTVTVADALRNDLKYGKVYVMLGINELGWYNLDKFIEYYGNIVDLLRETHPEAQIYIISILPVGAKATASQEMLNNDRVQMFNERIQGMCSEKQVYFVNGFEALAVNGSLPDDASPDGVHMQPSYCHKLTDYLLTHTVAA
;
A
#
# COMPACT_ATOMS: atom_id res chain seq x y z
N MET A 1 -30.82 -27.62 66.33
CA MET A 1 -30.63 -28.13 64.96
C MET A 1 -31.03 -27.04 63.97
N LYS A 2 -30.08 -26.64 63.11
CA LYS A 2 -30.22 -26.04 61.76
C LYS A 2 -31.08 -24.76 61.61
N ARG A 3 -30.44 -23.59 61.41
CA ARG A 3 -30.23 -22.86 60.13
C ARG A 3 -31.58 -22.38 59.54
N ILE A 4 -31.86 -21.09 59.33
CA ILE A 4 -31.32 -20.24 58.24
C ILE A 4 -31.53 -18.75 58.57
N THR A 5 -30.47 -17.97 58.33
CA THR A 5 -30.26 -16.51 58.38
C THR A 5 -30.79 -15.82 57.12
N ALA A 6 -31.49 -14.68 57.25
CA ALA A 6 -31.01 -13.29 57.09
C ALA A 6 -31.06 -12.74 55.65
N LEU A 7 -31.87 -11.71 55.45
CA LEU A 7 -31.90 -10.85 54.25
C LEU A 7 -32.32 -9.45 54.70
N LEU A 8 -31.35 -8.65 55.16
CA LEU A 8 -31.48 -7.21 55.46
C LEU A 8 -30.09 -6.68 55.84
N LEU A 9 -29.34 -6.18 54.87
CA LEU A 9 -28.40 -5.04 54.97
C LEU A 9 -27.55 -4.99 53.69
N ALA A 10 -27.83 -4.03 52.81
CA ALA A 10 -26.91 -3.64 51.75
C ALA A 10 -27.11 -2.16 51.43
N VAL A 11 -26.89 -1.31 52.43
CA VAL A 11 -26.64 0.12 52.26
C VAL A 11 -25.58 0.51 53.29
N LEU A 12 -24.52 1.14 52.76
CA LEU A 12 -23.41 1.85 53.41
C LEU A 12 -22.16 1.07 53.88
N CYS A 13 -21.02 1.67 53.49
CA CYS A 13 -19.63 1.47 53.92
C CYS A 13 -18.79 0.42 53.18
N MET A 14 -18.15 0.85 52.07
CA MET A 14 -16.69 0.76 51.96
C MET A 14 -16.15 1.80 50.97
N LEU A 15 -15.83 2.98 51.51
CA LEU A 15 -14.82 3.88 50.99
C LEU A 15 -13.44 3.31 51.32
N SER A 16 -12.50 3.54 50.39
CA SER A 16 -11.04 3.47 50.53
C SER A 16 -10.40 2.14 50.95
N VAL A 17 -9.90 1.41 49.95
CA VAL A 17 -8.51 0.96 49.98
C VAL A 17 -7.84 1.43 48.69
N CYS A 18 -7.34 2.67 48.72
CA CYS A 18 -6.29 3.09 47.80
C CYS A 18 -5.03 2.32 48.18
N ALA A 19 -4.79 1.20 47.49
CA ALA A 19 -3.47 0.59 47.48
C ALA A 19 -2.63 1.38 46.47
N CYS A 20 -1.83 2.32 46.98
CA CYS A 20 -0.76 2.96 46.22
C CYS A 20 0.23 1.87 45.79
N ASN A 21 0.14 1.46 44.53
CA ASN A 21 1.25 0.81 43.84
C ASN A 21 1.91 1.90 42.99
N ASN A 22 3.08 2.39 43.43
CA ASN A 22 3.84 3.47 42.79
C ASN A 22 4.54 3.01 41.49
N GLY A 23 3.80 2.35 40.60
CA GLY A 23 4.09 2.32 39.17
C GLY A 23 2.83 2.84 38.49
N SER A 24 2.91 3.98 37.80
CA SER A 24 1.77 4.55 37.07
C SER A 24 1.17 3.48 36.16
N LYS A 25 0.03 2.93 36.55
CA LYS A 25 -0.67 1.93 35.77
C LYS A 25 -1.28 2.68 34.59
N ALA A 26 -0.75 2.43 33.40
CA ALA A 26 -1.28 3.03 32.18
C ALA A 26 -2.79 2.73 32.05
N ALA A 27 -3.54 3.71 31.58
CA ALA A 27 -4.92 3.56 31.13
C ALA A 27 -4.98 2.47 30.06
N ASP A 28 -5.94 1.54 30.18
CA ASP A 28 -6.16 0.49 29.18
C ASP A 28 -7.04 1.05 28.05
N VAL A 29 -6.38 1.65 27.06
CA VAL A 29 -6.98 2.29 25.87
C VAL A 29 -6.50 1.60 24.59
N SER A 30 -7.26 1.69 23.51
CA SER A 30 -6.81 1.15 22.22
C SER A 30 -5.59 1.93 21.71
N ALA A 31 -4.72 1.26 20.96
CA ALA A 31 -3.58 1.88 20.32
C ALA A 31 -4.02 2.99 19.35
N LYS A 32 -5.10 2.74 18.61
CA LYS A 32 -5.65 3.66 17.62
C LYS A 32 -6.22 4.93 18.26
N ASP A 33 -6.98 4.78 19.35
CA ASP A 33 -7.55 5.93 20.07
C ASP A 33 -6.47 6.75 20.77
N LEU A 34 -5.42 6.12 21.29
CA LEU A 34 -4.28 6.83 21.84
C LEU A 34 -3.62 7.73 20.78
N ILE A 35 -3.41 7.21 19.56
CA ILE A 35 -2.86 8.01 18.46
C ILE A 35 -3.85 9.10 18.02
N ALA A 36 -5.14 8.78 17.86
CA ALA A 36 -6.17 9.76 17.50
C ALA A 36 -6.25 10.93 18.51
N ALA A 37 -6.26 10.63 19.81
CA ALA A 37 -6.22 11.61 20.88
C ALA A 37 -4.94 12.48 20.83
N THR A 38 -3.81 11.86 20.50
CA THR A 38 -2.53 12.56 20.32
C THR A 38 -2.59 13.48 19.10
N MET A 39 -3.12 13.03 17.98
CA MET A 39 -3.26 13.83 16.76
C MET A 39 -4.16 15.05 16.98
N ASN A 40 -5.26 14.90 17.74
CA ASN A 40 -6.14 16.04 18.05
C ASN A 40 -5.50 17.06 18.99
N SER A 41 -4.83 16.58 20.04
CA SER A 41 -4.34 17.44 21.13
C SER A 41 -2.93 17.99 20.89
N ALA A 42 -2.01 17.20 20.32
CA ALA A 42 -0.63 17.59 20.03
C ALA A 42 -0.44 18.13 18.61
N LYS A 43 -1.34 17.79 17.66
CA LYS A 43 -1.33 18.27 16.26
C LYS A 43 0.04 18.16 15.57
N PRO A 44 0.60 16.94 15.45
CA PRO A 44 1.85 16.73 14.71
C PRO A 44 1.70 17.22 13.26
N GLU A 45 2.73 17.90 12.73
CA GLU A 45 2.60 18.66 11.47
C GLU A 45 2.29 17.79 10.24
N SER A 46 2.88 16.59 10.13
CA SER A 46 2.84 15.84 8.86
C SER A 46 2.36 14.39 8.97
N ALA A 47 2.00 13.88 10.15
CA ALA A 47 1.34 12.58 10.26
C ALA A 47 -0.17 12.78 10.02
N ASP A 48 -0.69 12.22 8.93
CA ASP A 48 -2.06 12.47 8.45
C ASP A 48 -2.88 11.18 8.21
N THR A 49 -2.21 10.03 8.16
CA THR A 49 -2.83 8.74 7.89
C THR A 49 -2.77 7.89 9.15
N LEU A 50 -3.92 7.47 9.68
CA LEU A 50 -4.04 6.65 10.90
C LEU A 50 -4.58 5.25 10.57
N CYS A 51 -3.78 4.22 10.84
CA CYS A 51 -4.14 2.81 10.70
C CYS A 51 -4.06 2.10 12.06
N GLY A 52 -4.98 1.17 12.32
CA GLY A 52 -5.00 0.35 13.54
C GLY A 52 -5.02 -1.14 13.24
N SER A 53 -5.06 -1.97 14.27
CA SER A 53 -5.16 -3.43 14.15
C SER A 53 -6.44 -3.92 13.44
N ASP A 54 -7.44 -3.06 13.31
CA ASP A 54 -8.67 -3.25 12.55
C ASP A 54 -8.50 -3.05 11.02
N ASP A 55 -7.37 -2.49 10.59
CA ASP A 55 -7.01 -2.33 9.18
C ASP A 55 -6.29 -3.59 8.65
N GLN A 56 -6.94 -4.31 7.74
CA GLN A 56 -6.42 -5.55 7.18
C GLN A 56 -5.13 -5.34 6.35
N SER A 57 -4.99 -4.19 5.67
CA SER A 57 -3.77 -3.86 4.91
C SER A 57 -2.60 -3.61 5.86
N PHE A 58 -2.84 -2.88 6.95
CA PHE A 58 -1.82 -2.66 7.97
C PHE A 58 -1.44 -3.95 8.70
N LYS A 59 -2.42 -4.80 9.02
CA LYS A 59 -2.19 -6.13 9.60
C LYS A 59 -1.27 -7.00 8.73
N ASN A 60 -1.49 -7.02 7.42
CA ASN A 60 -0.64 -7.76 6.48
C ASN A 60 0.80 -7.20 6.41
N ARG A 61 0.98 -5.91 6.70
CA ARG A 61 2.28 -5.22 6.71
C ARG A 61 2.98 -5.22 8.07
N PHE A 62 2.32 -5.66 9.14
CA PHE A 62 2.82 -5.59 10.52
C PHE A 62 4.22 -6.21 10.69
N TYR A 63 4.39 -7.44 10.21
CA TYR A 63 5.69 -8.13 10.28
C TYR A 63 6.79 -7.36 9.53
N TYR A 64 6.48 -6.78 8.38
CA TYR A 64 7.45 -6.00 7.60
C TYR A 64 7.86 -4.70 8.28
N TYR A 65 6.97 -4.07 9.05
CA TYR A 65 7.28 -2.83 9.76
C TYR A 65 8.08 -3.09 11.03
N TYR A 66 7.72 -4.14 11.79
CA TYR A 66 8.21 -4.31 13.14
C TYR A 66 9.12 -5.53 13.33
N GLY A 67 9.22 -6.43 12.33
CA GLY A 67 10.07 -7.63 12.40
C GLY A 67 9.63 -8.63 13.47
N ILE A 68 8.40 -8.52 13.96
CA ILE A 68 7.79 -9.39 14.96
C ILE A 68 6.40 -9.83 14.50
N GLU A 69 5.96 -11.00 14.96
CA GLU A 69 4.64 -11.54 14.65
C GLU A 69 3.54 -10.86 15.47
N THR A 70 2.30 -10.89 14.95
CA THR A 70 1.15 -10.25 15.61
C THR A 70 0.75 -10.90 16.94
N ASP A 71 1.26 -12.10 17.26
CA ASP A 71 1.03 -12.76 18.56
C ASP A 71 1.78 -12.08 19.72
N ALA A 72 2.84 -11.31 19.43
CA ALA A 72 3.58 -10.53 20.41
C ALA A 72 2.80 -9.31 20.92
N VAL A 73 1.75 -8.87 20.21
CA VAL A 73 0.95 -7.69 20.54
C VAL A 73 -0.52 -8.04 20.69
N ARG A 74 -1.22 -7.41 21.64
CA ARG A 74 -2.69 -7.52 21.75
C ARG A 74 -3.42 -6.44 20.95
N ASP A 75 -2.73 -5.33 20.67
CA ASP A 75 -3.23 -4.21 19.87
C ASP A 75 -2.05 -3.41 19.32
N TYR A 76 -2.25 -2.70 18.22
CA TYR A 76 -1.23 -1.88 17.57
C TYR A 76 -1.86 -0.84 16.64
N ALA A 77 -1.19 0.28 16.48
CA ALA A 77 -1.60 1.34 15.57
C ALA A 77 -0.39 2.14 15.09
N ILE A 78 -0.55 2.81 13.95
CA ILE A 78 0.44 3.70 13.36
C ILE A 78 -0.27 4.94 12.81
N ALA A 79 0.29 6.12 13.06
CA ALA A 79 0.06 7.30 12.23
C ALA A 79 1.32 7.64 11.46
N TYR A 80 1.21 7.92 10.16
CA TYR A 80 2.35 8.25 9.31
C TYR A 80 2.00 9.33 8.27
N SER A 81 3.00 9.88 7.62
CA SER A 81 2.82 10.89 6.56
C SER A 81 2.47 10.26 5.20
N SER A 82 1.35 10.67 4.61
CA SER A 82 1.01 10.34 3.22
C SER A 82 1.91 11.04 2.18
N ALA A 83 2.64 12.09 2.60
CA ALA A 83 3.51 12.91 1.75
C ALA A 83 4.98 12.45 1.72
N ALA A 84 5.24 11.16 1.97
CA ALA A 84 6.57 10.54 1.95
C ALA A 84 7.62 11.20 2.87
N LYS A 85 7.20 11.72 4.03
CA LYS A 85 8.10 12.14 5.12
C LYS A 85 8.28 11.03 6.15
N SER A 86 9.33 11.10 6.96
CA SER A 86 9.56 10.14 8.04
C SER A 86 8.67 10.34 9.27
N ASP A 87 7.78 11.35 9.29
CA ASP A 87 6.85 11.57 10.41
C ASP A 87 6.01 10.31 10.69
N GLU A 88 6.13 9.79 11.91
CA GLU A 88 5.48 8.56 12.34
C GLU A 88 5.21 8.57 13.85
N ILE A 89 4.03 8.10 14.26
CA ILE A 89 3.75 7.68 15.64
C ILE A 89 3.35 6.21 15.57
N SER A 90 4.18 5.32 16.08
CA SER A 90 3.91 3.87 16.16
C SER A 90 3.62 3.48 17.60
N VAL A 91 2.51 2.78 17.83
CA VAL A 91 2.11 2.26 19.16
C VAL A 91 1.93 0.75 19.08
N LEU A 92 2.71 0.03 19.88
CA LEU A 92 2.60 -1.43 20.06
C LEU A 92 2.15 -1.72 21.49
N VAL A 93 1.10 -2.53 21.65
CA VAL A 93 0.57 -2.92 22.96
C VAL A 93 0.86 -4.39 23.20
N ALA A 94 1.70 -4.68 24.19
CA ALA A 94 2.18 -6.03 24.48
C ALA A 94 1.03 -7.00 24.74
N ALA A 95 1.08 -8.16 24.08
CA ALA A 95 0.28 -9.32 24.46
C ALA A 95 0.71 -9.82 25.85
N LYS A 96 -0.16 -10.62 26.47
CA LYS A 96 0.12 -11.17 27.80
C LYS A 96 1.36 -12.08 27.74
N GLY A 97 2.40 -11.71 28.47
CA GLY A 97 3.64 -12.48 28.55
C GLY A 97 4.71 -12.06 27.56
N THR A 98 4.42 -11.12 26.65
CA THR A 98 5.43 -10.51 25.79
C THR A 98 6.33 -9.59 26.60
N ASP A 99 7.66 -9.71 26.42
CA ASP A 99 8.63 -8.79 26.99
C ASP A 99 8.54 -7.42 26.28
N MET A 100 8.48 -6.34 27.04
CA MET A 100 8.51 -4.98 26.49
C MET A 100 9.78 -4.74 25.66
N LYS A 101 10.89 -5.44 25.97
CA LYS A 101 12.11 -5.37 25.17
C LYS A 101 11.89 -5.82 23.72
N THR A 102 11.07 -6.85 23.49
CA THR A 102 10.71 -7.31 22.13
C THR A 102 10.10 -6.19 21.31
N LEU A 103 9.21 -5.41 21.93
CA LEU A 103 8.52 -4.31 21.25
C LEU A 103 9.45 -3.10 21.06
N THR A 104 10.29 -2.77 22.03
CA THR A 104 11.25 -1.67 21.86
C THR A 104 12.32 -1.99 20.81
N ASP A 105 12.79 -3.24 20.75
CA ASP A 105 13.73 -3.68 19.73
C ASP A 105 13.09 -3.64 18.33
N ALA A 106 11.80 -4.01 18.22
CA ALA A 106 11.02 -3.91 17.00
C ALA A 106 10.87 -2.46 16.49
N LEU A 107 10.56 -1.52 17.40
CA LEU A 107 10.48 -0.10 17.07
C LEU A 107 11.85 0.48 16.70
N GLU A 108 12.92 0.06 17.37
CA GLU A 108 14.28 0.45 17.03
C GLU A 108 14.69 -0.06 15.64
N GLY A 109 14.32 -1.29 15.30
CA GLY A 109 14.49 -1.85 13.95
C GLY A 109 13.74 -1.06 12.88
N ARG A 110 12.48 -0.68 13.15
CA ARG A 110 11.67 0.19 12.28
C ARG A 110 12.34 1.54 12.06
N ARG A 111 12.82 2.18 13.13
CA ARG A 111 13.54 3.46 13.08
C ARG A 111 14.77 3.38 12.19
N GLU A 112 15.61 2.36 12.39
CA GLU A 112 16.85 2.21 11.63
C GLU A 112 16.60 1.88 10.15
N MET A 113 15.60 1.04 9.86
CA MET A 113 15.18 0.75 8.48
C MET A 113 14.70 2.02 7.76
N GLN A 114 13.90 2.86 8.42
CA GLN A 114 13.52 4.16 7.85
C GLN A 114 14.72 5.05 7.64
N ARG A 115 15.65 5.09 8.61
CA ARG A 115 16.84 5.96 8.55
C ARG A 115 17.68 5.63 7.33
N GLN A 116 17.95 4.35 7.11
CA GLN A 116 18.68 3.85 5.93
C GLN A 116 17.93 4.15 4.63
N THR A 117 16.61 4.01 4.62
CA THR A 117 15.78 4.33 3.45
C THR A 117 15.92 5.81 3.10
N PHE A 118 15.84 6.72 4.07
CA PHE A 118 15.88 8.17 3.84
C PHE A 118 17.29 8.76 3.68
N GLU A 119 18.36 8.02 3.94
CA GLU A 119 19.77 8.48 3.84
C GLU A 119 20.08 9.13 2.49
N LEU A 120 19.50 8.62 1.41
CA LEU A 120 19.75 9.09 0.05
C LEU A 120 18.74 10.14 -0.45
N TYR A 121 17.67 10.42 0.32
CA TYR A 121 16.53 11.21 -0.16
C TYR A 121 16.23 12.46 0.66
N SER A 122 16.39 12.41 1.99
CA SER A 122 15.98 13.53 2.85
C SER A 122 16.85 13.62 4.11
N PRO A 123 17.85 14.53 4.13
CA PRO A 123 18.64 14.81 5.34
C PRO A 123 17.78 15.26 6.53
N GLU A 124 16.69 15.99 6.29
CA GLU A 124 15.72 16.38 7.32
C GLU A 124 15.07 15.15 7.96
N SER A 125 14.59 14.20 7.14
CA SER A 125 13.97 12.97 7.62
C SER A 125 14.95 12.10 8.41
N VAL A 126 16.21 12.04 7.98
CA VAL A 126 17.30 11.33 8.69
C VAL A 126 17.55 11.98 10.06
N GLU A 127 17.54 13.30 10.15
CA GLU A 127 17.75 14.01 11.40
C GLU A 127 16.58 13.81 12.37
N MET A 128 15.34 13.82 11.86
CA MET A 128 14.16 13.48 12.65
C MET A 128 14.23 12.04 13.18
N LEU A 129 14.69 11.09 12.38
CA LEU A 129 14.84 9.69 12.78
C LEU A 129 15.94 9.48 13.84
N LYS A 130 17.03 10.25 13.79
CA LYS A 130 18.05 10.25 14.85
C LYS A 130 17.50 10.80 16.18
N ASN A 131 16.66 11.82 16.08
CA ASN A 131 16.04 12.50 17.23
C ASN A 131 14.72 11.84 17.68
N ALA A 132 14.30 10.76 17.01
CA ALA A 132 13.07 10.06 17.33
C ALA A 132 13.10 9.49 18.76
N VAL A 133 11.97 9.60 19.44
CA VAL A 133 11.79 9.13 20.81
C VAL A 133 11.15 7.75 20.80
N ILE A 134 11.71 6.81 21.56
CA ILE A 134 11.09 5.52 21.86
C ILE A 134 10.93 5.42 23.37
N PHE A 135 9.72 5.16 23.86
CA PHE A 135 9.44 5.00 25.29
C PHE A 135 8.46 3.86 25.56
N THR A 136 8.36 3.47 26.84
CA THR A 136 7.36 2.52 27.31
C THR A 136 6.59 3.08 28.51
N GLN A 137 5.32 2.71 28.64
CA GLN A 137 4.48 3.01 29.80
C GLN A 137 3.41 1.92 29.94
N GLY A 138 3.43 1.16 31.04
CA GLY A 138 2.57 -0.02 31.17
C GLY A 138 2.86 -1.06 30.09
N SER A 139 1.84 -1.51 29.36
CA SER A 139 1.96 -2.45 28.23
C SER A 139 2.27 -1.79 26.89
N TYR A 140 2.49 -0.47 26.85
CA TYR A 140 2.65 0.30 25.62
C TYR A 140 4.12 0.53 25.33
N ALA A 141 4.54 0.25 24.10
CA ALA A 141 5.79 0.73 23.52
C ALA A 141 5.43 1.70 22.38
N VAL A 142 6.07 2.86 22.37
CA VAL A 142 5.73 3.94 21.45
C VAL A 142 7.00 4.48 20.80
N MET A 143 6.96 4.70 19.48
CA MET A 143 7.97 5.44 18.74
C MET A 143 7.36 6.71 18.16
N ILE A 144 8.07 7.83 18.27
CA ILE A 144 7.67 9.12 17.73
C ILE A 144 8.81 9.66 16.88
N VAL A 145 8.53 9.80 15.58
CA VAL A 145 9.36 10.53 14.62
C VAL A 145 8.58 11.79 14.25
N ALA A 146 9.07 12.94 14.69
CA ALA A 146 8.43 14.23 14.47
C ALA A 146 9.47 15.35 14.63
N LYS A 147 9.13 16.57 14.25
CA LYS A 147 9.98 17.75 14.52
C LYS A 147 10.15 18.04 16.02
N ASP A 148 9.10 17.79 16.81
CA ASP A 148 9.11 17.95 18.26
C ASP A 148 8.61 16.68 18.97
N PRO A 149 9.43 15.61 18.98
CA PRO A 149 9.01 14.31 19.50
C PRO A 149 8.85 14.32 21.03
N THR A 150 9.55 15.21 21.73
CA THR A 150 9.51 15.32 23.21
C THR A 150 8.20 15.92 23.72
N SER A 151 7.65 16.92 23.03
CA SER A 151 6.33 17.46 23.37
C SER A 151 5.22 16.43 23.13
N ILE A 152 5.31 15.69 22.03
CA ILE A 152 4.37 14.59 21.72
C ILE A 152 4.50 13.47 22.76
N GLU A 153 5.71 13.07 23.13
CA GLU A 153 5.96 12.08 24.19
C GLU A 153 5.29 12.49 25.51
N SER A 154 5.52 13.72 25.94
CA SER A 154 4.95 14.26 27.17
C SER A 154 3.42 14.18 27.15
N ARG A 155 2.81 14.56 26.01
CA ARG A 155 1.37 14.48 25.83
C ARG A 155 0.84 13.05 25.81
N MET A 156 1.52 12.12 25.16
CA MET A 156 1.13 10.71 25.15
C MET A 156 1.20 10.08 26.54
N LYS A 157 2.19 10.45 27.36
CA LYS A 157 2.31 9.97 28.75
C LYS A 157 1.17 10.46 29.65
N GLU A 158 0.71 11.70 29.44
CA GLU A 158 -0.49 12.26 30.09
C GLU A 158 -1.74 11.48 29.67
N LEU A 159 -1.96 11.32 28.37
CA LEU A 159 -3.10 10.57 27.81
C LEU A 159 -3.13 9.12 28.32
N LEU A 160 -1.98 8.44 28.36
CA LEU A 160 -1.84 7.10 28.93
C LEU A 160 -2.10 7.05 30.44
N SER A 161 -2.34 8.17 31.12
CA SER A 161 -2.72 8.21 32.53
C SER A 161 -4.22 8.53 32.74
N ASP A 162 -4.95 8.91 31.67
CA ASP A 162 -6.36 9.29 31.72
C ASP A 162 -7.14 8.72 30.52
N ALA A 163 -7.81 7.58 30.72
CA ALA A 163 -8.64 6.94 29.70
C ALA A 163 -9.81 7.82 29.22
N GLY A 164 -10.37 8.65 30.11
CA GLY A 164 -11.49 9.53 29.78
C GLY A 164 -11.05 10.68 28.88
N GLU A 165 -9.83 11.17 29.08
CA GLU A 165 -9.22 12.16 28.19
C GLU A 165 -8.91 11.56 26.81
N VAL A 166 -8.40 10.33 26.74
CA VAL A 166 -8.21 9.61 25.46
C VAL A 166 -9.54 9.48 24.71
N GLU A 167 -10.60 9.01 25.38
CA GLU A 167 -11.92 8.87 24.75
C GLU A 167 -12.44 10.20 24.20
N LYS A 168 -12.34 11.28 24.99
CA LYS A 168 -12.77 12.62 24.59
C LYS A 168 -11.99 13.16 23.39
N GLU A 169 -10.66 13.09 23.43
CA GLU A 169 -9.80 13.67 22.39
C GLU A 169 -9.81 12.82 21.11
N ALA A 170 -9.86 11.48 21.22
CA ALA A 170 -10.03 10.59 20.07
C ALA A 170 -11.39 10.79 19.40
N LYS A 171 -12.46 10.96 20.18
CA LYS A 171 -13.78 11.30 19.62
C LYS A 171 -13.73 12.61 18.82
N ALA A 172 -13.07 13.64 19.34
CA ALA A 172 -12.93 14.92 18.63
C ALA A 172 -12.10 14.77 17.33
N TYR A 173 -11.05 13.95 17.34
CA TYR A 173 -10.31 13.59 16.13
C TYR A 173 -11.23 12.97 15.07
N TYR A 174 -11.97 11.92 15.41
CA TYR A 174 -12.86 11.25 14.46
C TYR A 174 -14.01 12.15 13.99
N ASP A 175 -14.60 12.96 14.89
CA ASP A 175 -15.68 13.88 14.54
C ASP A 175 -15.22 14.97 13.53
N THR A 176 -13.92 15.33 13.52
CA THR A 176 -13.34 16.30 12.56
C THR A 176 -12.77 15.65 11.30
N ALA A 177 -12.23 14.43 11.40
CA ALA A 177 -11.82 13.62 10.25
C ALA A 177 -13.00 13.23 9.33
N VAL A 178 -14.24 13.34 9.83
CA VAL A 178 -15.50 13.03 9.10
C VAL A 178 -16.06 14.26 8.35
N THR A 179 -15.32 15.36 8.19
CA THR A 179 -15.79 16.50 7.36
C THR A 179 -15.49 16.23 5.87
N PRO A 180 -16.51 16.01 5.00
CA PRO A 180 -16.29 15.44 3.69
C PRO A 180 -15.97 16.50 2.64
N THR A 181 -14.83 16.34 1.96
CA THR A 181 -14.69 16.73 0.56
C THR A 181 -15.80 16.02 -0.23
N VAL A 182 -16.58 16.77 -0.98
CA VAL A 182 -17.70 16.27 -1.79
C VAL A 182 -17.22 15.10 -2.67
N THR A 183 -17.68 13.89 -2.38
CA THR A 183 -17.76 12.78 -3.34
C THR A 183 -18.92 11.86 -2.94
N SER A 184 -19.54 11.30 -3.96
CA SER A 184 -20.83 10.62 -3.98
C SER A 184 -21.00 9.49 -2.96
N LYS A 185 -22.27 9.29 -2.56
CA LYS A 185 -22.90 8.08 -1.97
C LYS A 185 -22.00 6.82 -2.01
N PRO A 186 -21.80 6.09 -0.89
CA PRO A 186 -20.87 4.96 -0.86
C PRO A 186 -21.40 3.85 -1.77
N GLU A 187 -20.84 3.78 -2.98
CA GLU A 187 -20.77 2.56 -3.73
C GLU A 187 -19.92 1.58 -2.91
N LYS A 188 -20.30 0.31 -2.97
CA LYS A 188 -19.62 -0.79 -2.29
C LYS A 188 -18.11 -0.63 -2.48
N ALA A 189 -17.33 -0.55 -1.38
CA ALA A 189 -15.88 -0.39 -1.46
C ALA A 189 -15.29 -1.41 -2.46
N TYR A 190 -14.52 -0.93 -3.43
CA TYR A 190 -13.96 -1.77 -4.48
C TYR A 190 -13.01 -2.81 -3.87
N ASP A 191 -13.19 -4.08 -4.23
CA ASP A 191 -12.35 -5.18 -3.76
C ASP A 191 -11.12 -5.33 -4.66
N TYR A 192 -10.00 -4.68 -4.27
CA TYR A 192 -8.74 -4.72 -5.01
C TYR A 192 -8.06 -6.09 -5.03
N SER A 193 -8.55 -7.07 -4.25
CA SER A 193 -8.04 -8.45 -4.32
C SER A 193 -8.54 -9.20 -5.56
N LEU A 194 -9.59 -8.70 -6.21
CA LEU A 194 -10.19 -9.29 -7.39
C LEU A 194 -9.79 -8.52 -8.66
N PRO A 195 -9.68 -9.21 -9.81
CA PRO A 195 -9.55 -8.53 -11.10
C PRO A 195 -10.74 -7.58 -11.33
N VAL A 196 -10.49 -6.51 -12.10
CA VAL A 196 -11.56 -5.61 -12.55
C VAL A 196 -12.66 -6.45 -13.22
N PRO A 197 -13.92 -6.36 -12.77
CA PRO A 197 -14.99 -7.13 -13.38
C PRO A 197 -15.36 -6.56 -14.76
N ALA A 198 -15.92 -7.41 -15.61
CA ALA A 198 -16.50 -6.97 -16.87
C ALA A 198 -17.68 -6.01 -16.63
N THR A 199 -17.73 -4.95 -17.43
CA THR A 199 -18.77 -3.93 -17.49
C THR A 199 -19.22 -3.73 -18.94
N GLU A 200 -20.22 -2.88 -19.16
CA GLU A 200 -20.56 -2.46 -20.51
C GLU A 200 -19.35 -1.79 -21.18
N ALA A 201 -19.05 -2.20 -22.42
CA ALA A 201 -17.92 -1.71 -23.18
C ALA A 201 -17.95 -0.18 -23.27
N LYS A 202 -16.83 0.45 -22.92
CA LYS A 202 -16.61 1.86 -23.19
C LYS A 202 -16.27 2.07 -24.66
N ASP A 203 -16.51 3.29 -25.13
CA ASP A 203 -16.04 3.74 -26.43
C ASP A 203 -14.51 3.97 -26.42
N ASN A 204 -13.84 3.92 -27.58
CA ASN A 204 -12.40 4.13 -27.69
C ASN A 204 -11.93 5.48 -27.13
N SER A 205 -12.81 6.49 -27.09
CA SER A 205 -12.52 7.77 -26.41
C SER A 205 -12.22 7.63 -24.92
N TRP A 206 -12.53 6.49 -24.29
CA TRP A 206 -12.09 6.13 -22.95
C TRP A 206 -10.58 6.27 -22.77
N PHE A 207 -9.76 5.93 -23.77
CA PHE A 207 -8.31 5.99 -23.64
C PHE A 207 -7.69 7.36 -23.91
N LYS A 208 -8.48 8.36 -24.31
CA LYS A 208 -7.97 9.65 -24.78
C LYS A 208 -7.09 10.38 -23.77
N ASP A 209 -7.40 10.27 -22.49
CA ASP A 209 -6.66 10.82 -21.34
C ASP A 209 -5.78 9.76 -20.65
N ALA A 210 -5.55 8.61 -21.30
CA ALA A 210 -4.74 7.54 -20.76
C ALA A 210 -3.27 7.65 -21.19
N ALA A 211 -2.38 7.35 -20.24
CA ALA A 211 -0.99 7.02 -20.52
C ALA A 211 -0.78 5.50 -20.48
N PHE A 212 0.12 5.01 -21.34
CA PHE A 212 0.48 3.59 -21.41
C PHE A 212 1.97 3.40 -21.13
N VAL A 213 2.30 2.49 -20.22
CA VAL A 213 3.67 2.08 -19.87
C VAL A 213 3.81 0.59 -20.18
N GLY A 214 4.84 0.19 -20.92
CA GLY A 214 5.05 -1.24 -21.13
C GLY A 214 6.20 -1.61 -22.06
N ASP A 215 6.31 -2.90 -22.33
CA ASP A 215 7.38 -3.47 -23.14
C ASP A 215 7.00 -3.56 -24.64
N SER A 216 7.62 -4.49 -25.37
CA SER A 216 7.36 -4.74 -26.79
C SER A 216 5.91 -5.14 -27.08
N ARG A 217 5.21 -5.78 -26.13
CA ARG A 217 3.80 -6.14 -26.29
C ARG A 217 2.92 -4.91 -26.18
N MET A 218 3.26 -3.95 -25.31
CA MET A 218 2.56 -2.67 -25.26
C MET A 218 2.80 -1.86 -26.54
N GLU A 219 4.03 -1.83 -27.06
CA GLU A 219 4.30 -1.21 -28.37
C GLU A 219 3.45 -1.85 -29.49
N GLY A 220 3.30 -3.18 -29.48
CA GLY A 220 2.42 -3.88 -30.40
C GLY A 220 0.96 -3.42 -30.30
N ILE A 221 0.46 -3.16 -29.09
CA ILE A 221 -0.90 -2.62 -28.89
C ILE A 221 -0.96 -1.19 -29.43
N MET A 222 -0.02 -0.31 -29.06
CA MET A 222 -0.02 1.08 -29.52
C MET A 222 0.08 1.23 -31.04
N ASN A 223 0.73 0.27 -31.72
CA ASN A 223 0.90 0.28 -33.16
C ASN A 223 -0.30 -0.28 -33.93
N TYR A 224 -1.09 -1.17 -33.32
CA TYR A 224 -2.10 -1.95 -34.04
C TYR A 224 -3.52 -1.77 -33.52
N ALA A 225 -3.70 -1.44 -32.24
CA ALA A 225 -5.02 -1.15 -31.69
C ALA A 225 -5.38 0.31 -31.97
N ASP A 226 -6.45 0.50 -32.74
CA ASP A 226 -6.88 1.79 -33.25
C ASP A 226 -7.61 2.61 -32.16
N PHE A 227 -6.87 3.43 -31.41
CA PHE A 227 -7.43 4.36 -30.42
C PHE A 227 -6.55 5.58 -30.18
N GLU A 228 -7.18 6.69 -29.81
CA GLU A 228 -6.47 7.88 -29.32
C GLU A 228 -6.06 7.70 -27.86
N HIS A 229 -4.87 8.21 -27.52
CA HIS A 229 -4.34 8.19 -26.16
C HIS A 229 -3.49 9.43 -25.87
N SER A 230 -3.29 9.73 -24.59
CA SER A 230 -2.59 10.95 -24.19
C SER A 230 -1.07 10.80 -24.29
N SER A 231 -0.52 9.64 -23.94
CA SER A 231 0.93 9.42 -23.95
C SER A 231 1.30 7.95 -24.03
N ASN A 232 2.40 7.67 -24.73
CA ASN A 232 2.98 6.34 -24.86
C ASN A 232 4.40 6.32 -24.28
N PHE A 233 4.57 5.58 -23.19
CA PHE A 233 5.84 5.33 -22.50
C PHE A 233 6.30 3.88 -22.63
N SER A 234 5.95 3.21 -23.73
CA SER A 234 6.42 1.85 -24.01
C SER A 234 7.78 1.83 -24.69
N HIS A 235 8.57 0.78 -24.42
CA HIS A 235 9.80 0.49 -25.15
C HIS A 235 10.03 -1.02 -25.34
N VAL A 236 10.42 -1.45 -26.53
CA VAL A 236 10.84 -2.84 -26.78
C VAL A 236 11.91 -3.29 -25.78
N GLY A 237 11.62 -4.37 -25.04
CA GLY A 237 12.54 -4.96 -24.07
C GLY A 237 12.55 -4.27 -22.69
N LEU A 238 11.71 -3.27 -22.45
CA LEU A 238 11.57 -2.62 -21.15
C LEU A 238 11.24 -3.66 -20.06
N ASN A 239 11.90 -3.56 -18.92
CA ASN A 239 11.59 -4.30 -17.70
C ASN A 239 11.39 -3.33 -16.52
N VAL A 240 10.90 -3.83 -15.39
CA VAL A 240 10.55 -3.05 -14.20
C VAL A 240 11.74 -2.31 -13.58
N ALA A 241 12.98 -2.81 -13.74
CA ALA A 241 14.17 -2.11 -13.25
C ALA A 241 14.61 -0.99 -14.21
N ASP A 242 14.47 -1.22 -15.51
CA ASP A 242 14.87 -0.28 -16.54
C ASP A 242 13.99 0.97 -16.56
N VAL A 243 12.76 0.90 -16.07
CA VAL A 243 11.85 2.05 -15.89
C VAL A 243 12.54 3.22 -15.18
N PHE A 244 13.39 2.94 -14.19
CA PHE A 244 14.10 3.94 -13.40
C PHE A 244 15.54 4.18 -13.83
N THR A 245 16.11 3.33 -14.70
CA THR A 245 17.57 3.28 -14.89
C THR A 245 18.03 3.42 -16.33
N LYS A 246 17.16 3.18 -17.33
CA LYS A 246 17.53 3.23 -18.75
C LYS A 246 16.80 4.33 -19.50
N PRO A 247 17.51 5.19 -20.24
CA PRO A 247 16.90 6.30 -20.94
C PRO A 247 16.30 5.86 -22.28
N TYR A 248 15.10 5.28 -22.26
CA TYR A 248 14.43 4.76 -23.44
C TYR A 248 13.42 5.71 -24.09
N ILE A 249 12.88 6.65 -23.33
CA ILE A 249 11.81 7.54 -23.82
C ILE A 249 12.43 8.75 -24.50
N LYS A 250 12.06 8.96 -25.77
CA LYS A 250 12.49 10.13 -26.55
C LYS A 250 11.65 11.34 -26.17
N THR A 251 12.32 12.44 -25.85
CA THR A 251 11.75 13.76 -25.59
C THR A 251 12.46 14.79 -26.48
N GLU A 252 11.95 16.02 -26.52
CA GLU A 252 12.61 17.13 -27.22
C GLU A 252 14.03 17.39 -26.67
N SER A 253 14.24 17.16 -25.37
CA SER A 253 15.52 17.33 -24.67
C SER A 253 16.47 16.14 -24.77
N GLY A 254 16.10 15.07 -25.48
CA GLY A 254 16.89 13.84 -25.61
C GLY A 254 16.17 12.61 -25.04
N THR A 255 16.92 11.55 -24.79
CA THR A 255 16.36 10.30 -24.24
C THR A 255 16.43 10.29 -22.71
N VAL A 256 15.31 9.97 -22.06
CA VAL A 256 15.17 9.94 -20.60
C VAL A 256 14.56 8.61 -20.16
N THR A 257 14.62 8.32 -18.85
CA THR A 257 13.99 7.12 -18.29
C THR A 257 12.47 7.22 -18.37
N VAL A 258 11.76 6.10 -18.28
CA VAL A 258 10.29 6.12 -18.17
C VAL A 258 9.88 6.90 -16.91
N ALA A 259 10.60 6.71 -15.80
CA ALA A 259 10.34 7.43 -14.57
C ALA A 259 10.46 8.95 -14.73
N ASP A 260 11.50 9.43 -15.41
CA ASP A 260 11.67 10.86 -15.67
C ASP A 260 10.62 11.39 -16.66
N ALA A 261 10.28 10.61 -17.68
CA ALA A 261 9.22 10.96 -18.62
C ALA A 261 7.85 11.08 -17.93
N LEU A 262 7.57 10.25 -16.91
CA LEU A 262 6.35 10.32 -16.12
C LEU A 262 6.30 11.55 -15.20
N ARG A 263 7.41 12.20 -14.85
CA ARG A 263 7.42 13.44 -14.04
C ARG A 263 7.06 14.72 -14.85
N ASN A 264 6.30 14.56 -15.91
CA ASN A 264 5.83 15.66 -16.75
C ASN A 264 4.60 16.34 -16.12
N ASP A 265 4.19 17.50 -16.67
CA ASP A 265 3.05 18.28 -16.16
C ASP A 265 1.68 17.85 -16.75
N LEU A 266 1.63 16.85 -17.63
CA LEU A 266 0.38 16.35 -18.21
C LEU A 266 -0.46 15.67 -17.14
N LYS A 267 -1.78 15.75 -17.30
CA LYS A 267 -2.75 15.12 -16.41
C LYS A 267 -3.38 13.95 -17.14
N TYR A 268 -3.11 12.75 -16.63
CA TYR A 268 -3.76 11.53 -17.08
C TYR A 268 -4.91 11.22 -16.13
N GLY A 269 -6.09 10.91 -16.68
CA GLY A 269 -7.14 10.31 -15.85
C GLY A 269 -6.88 8.82 -15.62
N LYS A 270 -6.06 8.18 -16.47
CA LYS A 270 -5.75 6.75 -16.41
C LYS A 270 -4.30 6.47 -16.76
N VAL A 271 -3.69 5.51 -16.08
CA VAL A 271 -2.38 4.96 -16.46
C VAL A 271 -2.48 3.44 -16.52
N TYR A 272 -2.20 2.88 -17.70
CA TYR A 272 -2.14 1.44 -17.93
C TYR A 272 -0.68 0.98 -17.95
N VAL A 273 -0.34 0.00 -17.11
CA VAL A 273 1.01 -0.57 -17.02
C VAL A 273 0.96 -2.05 -17.38
N MET A 274 1.82 -2.48 -18.32
CA MET A 274 1.99 -3.90 -18.68
C MET A 274 3.49 -4.20 -18.84
N LEU A 275 4.05 -4.86 -17.84
CA LEU A 275 5.44 -5.30 -17.74
C LEU A 275 5.50 -6.67 -17.07
N GLY A 276 6.62 -7.38 -17.18
CA GLY A 276 6.86 -8.64 -16.48
C GLY A 276 7.30 -9.81 -17.38
N ILE A 277 7.11 -9.72 -18.70
CA ILE A 277 7.52 -10.81 -19.60
C ILE A 277 9.04 -10.95 -19.69
N ASN A 278 9.78 -9.83 -19.66
CA ASN A 278 11.24 -9.80 -19.75
C ASN A 278 11.90 -10.26 -18.44
N GLU A 279 11.12 -10.32 -17.38
CA GLU A 279 11.49 -10.73 -16.03
C GLU A 279 11.14 -12.19 -15.76
N LEU A 280 10.50 -12.90 -16.69
CA LEU A 280 10.19 -14.32 -16.49
C LEU A 280 11.44 -15.17 -16.25
N GLY A 281 12.63 -14.73 -16.68
CA GLY A 281 13.90 -15.38 -16.34
C GLY A 281 14.42 -15.09 -14.92
N TRP A 282 13.78 -14.21 -14.15
CA TRP A 282 14.22 -13.83 -12.81
C TRP A 282 13.77 -14.84 -11.77
N TYR A 283 14.68 -15.22 -10.88
CA TYR A 283 14.37 -16.12 -9.76
C TYR A 283 13.87 -15.38 -8.52
N ASN A 284 14.24 -14.11 -8.36
CA ASN A 284 13.85 -13.30 -7.21
C ASN A 284 12.56 -12.53 -7.52
N LEU A 285 11.42 -13.17 -7.25
CA LEU A 285 10.10 -12.58 -7.46
C LEU A 285 9.81 -11.42 -6.49
N ASP A 286 10.45 -11.41 -5.31
CA ASP A 286 10.30 -10.31 -4.36
C ASP A 286 10.94 -9.05 -4.90
N LYS A 287 12.11 -9.16 -5.51
CA LYS A 287 12.77 -8.03 -6.17
C LYS A 287 12.01 -7.54 -7.40
N PHE A 288 11.40 -8.46 -8.15
CA PHE A 288 10.50 -8.11 -9.24
C PHE A 288 9.31 -7.26 -8.74
N ILE A 289 8.64 -7.69 -7.67
CA ILE A 289 7.51 -6.95 -7.09
C ILE A 289 7.95 -5.65 -6.40
N GLU A 290 9.12 -5.61 -5.78
CA GLU A 290 9.69 -4.37 -5.24
C GLU A 290 9.81 -3.31 -6.34
N TYR A 291 10.43 -3.66 -7.48
CA TYR A 291 10.56 -2.73 -8.59
C TYR A 291 9.22 -2.36 -9.20
N TYR A 292 8.31 -3.31 -9.40
CA TYR A 292 6.97 -3.00 -9.91
C TYR A 292 6.22 -2.06 -8.95
N GLY A 293 6.32 -2.32 -7.66
CA GLY A 293 5.73 -1.50 -6.61
C GLY A 293 6.23 -0.05 -6.66
N ASN A 294 7.53 0.16 -6.89
CA ASN A 294 8.10 1.50 -7.06
C ASN A 294 7.50 2.24 -8.26
N ILE A 295 7.14 1.53 -9.35
CA ILE A 295 6.44 2.14 -10.50
C ILE A 295 5.09 2.66 -10.06
N VAL A 296 4.33 1.86 -9.32
CA VAL A 296 3.01 2.27 -8.79
C VAL A 296 3.14 3.47 -7.85
N ASP A 297 4.15 3.47 -6.97
CA ASP A 297 4.40 4.57 -6.04
C ASP A 297 4.74 5.86 -6.79
N LEU A 298 5.59 5.79 -7.82
CA LEU A 298 5.87 6.93 -8.70
C LEU A 298 4.61 7.45 -9.39
N LEU A 299 3.74 6.58 -9.87
CA LEU A 299 2.50 6.98 -10.53
C LEU A 299 1.53 7.66 -9.56
N ARG A 300 1.44 7.17 -8.32
CA ARG A 300 0.67 7.84 -7.25
C ARG A 300 1.25 9.21 -6.89
N GLU A 301 2.57 9.33 -6.86
CA GLU A 301 3.26 10.61 -6.59
C GLU A 301 3.02 11.62 -7.71
N THR A 302 3.19 11.21 -8.96
CA THR A 302 3.16 12.12 -10.12
C THR A 302 1.76 12.40 -10.66
N HIS A 303 0.85 11.43 -10.52
CA HIS A 303 -0.52 11.48 -11.04
C HIS A 303 -1.52 10.94 -9.99
N PRO A 304 -1.69 11.64 -8.85
CA PRO A 304 -2.48 11.15 -7.71
C PRO A 304 -3.96 10.86 -8.05
N GLU A 305 -4.51 11.61 -9.01
CA GLU A 305 -5.90 11.47 -9.46
C GLU A 305 -6.10 10.37 -10.53
N ALA A 306 -5.02 9.79 -11.05
CA ALA A 306 -5.14 8.80 -12.12
C ALA A 306 -5.61 7.45 -11.57
N GLN A 307 -6.54 6.83 -12.28
CA GLN A 307 -6.83 5.41 -12.11
C GLN A 307 -5.67 4.59 -12.68
N ILE A 308 -4.99 3.82 -11.83
CA ILE A 308 -3.85 2.99 -12.23
C ILE A 308 -4.35 1.57 -12.51
N TYR A 309 -4.21 1.11 -13.75
CA TYR A 309 -4.55 -0.23 -14.20
C TYR A 309 -3.28 -1.02 -14.48
N ILE A 310 -3.09 -2.13 -13.79
CA ILE A 310 -1.99 -3.07 -14.00
C ILE A 310 -2.54 -4.25 -14.81
N ILE A 311 -2.09 -4.37 -16.04
CA ILE A 311 -2.46 -5.47 -16.93
C ILE A 311 -1.55 -6.65 -16.59
N SER A 312 -2.15 -7.80 -16.29
CA SER A 312 -1.41 -9.05 -16.09
C SER A 312 -0.46 -9.34 -17.25
N ILE A 313 0.66 -10.02 -16.99
CA ILE A 313 1.50 -10.60 -18.04
C ILE A 313 0.62 -11.53 -18.90
N LEU A 314 0.61 -11.28 -20.21
CA LEU A 314 -0.20 -12.02 -21.18
C LEU A 314 0.35 -13.44 -21.40
N PRO A 315 -0.47 -14.41 -21.83
CA PRO A 315 0.01 -15.76 -22.12
C PRO A 315 1.08 -15.76 -23.22
N VAL A 316 1.91 -16.78 -23.20
CA VAL A 316 2.85 -17.12 -24.27
C VAL A 316 2.39 -18.37 -25.01
N GLY A 317 2.77 -18.49 -26.27
CA GLY A 317 2.36 -19.58 -27.17
C GLY A 317 3.38 -20.71 -27.22
N ALA A 318 3.00 -21.83 -27.84
CA ALA A 318 3.81 -23.06 -27.86
C ALA A 318 5.23 -22.87 -28.42
N LYS A 319 5.40 -21.96 -29.38
CA LYS A 319 6.73 -21.64 -29.96
C LYS A 319 7.66 -20.98 -28.94
N ALA A 320 7.13 -20.08 -28.13
CA ALA A 320 7.89 -19.42 -27.07
C ALA A 320 8.32 -20.45 -26.01
N THR A 321 7.39 -21.28 -25.54
CA THR A 321 7.65 -22.32 -24.53
C THR A 321 8.64 -23.38 -25.00
N ALA A 322 8.65 -23.71 -26.30
CA ALA A 322 9.61 -24.63 -26.89
C ALA A 322 11.00 -24.02 -27.05
N SER A 323 11.10 -22.68 -27.16
CA SER A 323 12.35 -21.98 -27.43
C SER A 323 13.14 -21.62 -26.16
N GLN A 324 12.45 -21.33 -25.06
CA GLN A 324 13.05 -20.82 -23.82
C GLN A 324 12.35 -21.42 -22.61
N GLU A 325 13.09 -22.14 -21.78
CA GLU A 325 12.57 -22.86 -20.60
C GLU A 325 11.80 -21.94 -19.65
N MET A 326 12.30 -20.73 -19.42
CA MET A 326 11.69 -19.76 -18.50
C MET A 326 10.52 -18.98 -19.09
N LEU A 327 10.28 -19.08 -20.40
CA LEU A 327 9.21 -18.37 -21.10
C LEU A 327 8.00 -19.29 -21.24
N ASN A 328 7.31 -19.55 -20.14
CA ASN A 328 6.17 -20.48 -20.09
C ASN A 328 5.02 -19.93 -19.25
N ASN A 329 3.81 -20.50 -19.46
CA ASN A 329 2.60 -19.99 -18.82
C ASN A 329 2.50 -20.28 -17.32
N ASP A 330 3.17 -21.31 -16.81
CA ASP A 330 3.24 -21.56 -15.36
C ASP A 330 3.99 -20.43 -14.66
N ARG A 331 5.10 -19.98 -15.25
CA ARG A 331 5.85 -18.82 -14.75
C ARG A 331 5.07 -17.52 -14.92
N VAL A 332 4.36 -17.34 -16.03
CA VAL A 332 3.46 -16.19 -16.22
C VAL A 332 2.42 -16.13 -15.12
N GLN A 333 1.76 -17.25 -14.80
CA GLN A 333 0.75 -17.32 -13.72
C GLN A 333 1.38 -17.03 -12.36
N MET A 334 2.54 -17.63 -12.04
CA MET A 334 3.28 -17.36 -10.81
C MET A 334 3.62 -15.87 -10.64
N PHE A 335 4.03 -15.18 -11.71
CA PHE A 335 4.29 -13.73 -11.66
C PHE A 335 2.98 -12.92 -11.54
N ASN A 336 1.93 -13.32 -12.25
CA ASN A 336 0.63 -12.65 -12.19
C ASN A 336 -0.01 -12.70 -10.80
N GLU A 337 0.11 -13.83 -10.09
CA GLU A 337 -0.33 -13.95 -8.69
C GLU A 337 0.36 -12.90 -7.80
N ARG A 338 1.67 -12.71 -8.01
CA ARG A 338 2.45 -11.71 -7.27
C ARG A 338 2.05 -10.27 -7.63
N ILE A 339 1.79 -10.01 -8.92
CA ILE A 339 1.31 -8.70 -9.40
C ILE A 339 -0.06 -8.39 -8.81
N GLN A 340 -0.99 -9.34 -8.82
CA GLN A 340 -2.34 -9.17 -8.25
C GLN A 340 -2.27 -8.91 -6.75
N GLY A 341 -1.38 -9.61 -6.02
CA GLY A 341 -1.11 -9.32 -4.61
C GLY A 341 -0.65 -7.88 -4.38
N MET A 342 0.30 -7.39 -5.19
CA MET A 342 0.76 -6.00 -5.14
C MET A 342 -0.36 -5.01 -5.47
N CYS A 343 -1.22 -5.31 -6.46
CA CYS A 343 -2.35 -4.46 -6.82
C CYS A 343 -3.34 -4.34 -5.65
N SER A 344 -3.61 -5.46 -4.96
CA SER A 344 -4.44 -5.48 -3.75
C SER A 344 -3.82 -4.66 -2.62
N GLU A 345 -2.51 -4.77 -2.41
CA GLU A 345 -1.79 -4.04 -1.36
C GLU A 345 -1.78 -2.53 -1.62
N LYS A 346 -1.49 -2.12 -2.86
CA LYS A 346 -1.37 -0.72 -3.26
C LYS A 346 -2.68 -0.09 -3.72
N GLN A 347 -3.78 -0.84 -3.64
CA GLN A 347 -5.12 -0.43 -4.05
C GLN A 347 -5.15 0.16 -5.46
N VAL A 348 -4.62 -0.60 -6.41
CA VAL A 348 -4.66 -0.30 -7.85
C VAL A 348 -5.35 -1.43 -8.61
N TYR A 349 -5.84 -1.15 -9.80
CA TYR A 349 -6.75 -2.05 -10.51
C TYR A 349 -5.98 -3.12 -11.27
N PHE A 350 -6.16 -4.39 -10.91
CA PHE A 350 -5.61 -5.52 -11.67
C PHE A 350 -6.55 -5.90 -12.82
N VAL A 351 -6.06 -5.88 -14.06
CA VAL A 351 -6.82 -6.31 -15.24
C VAL A 351 -6.22 -7.61 -15.77
N ASN A 352 -7.02 -8.67 -15.82
CA ASN A 352 -6.59 -10.00 -16.23
C ASN A 352 -6.50 -10.13 -17.76
N GLY A 353 -5.51 -9.46 -18.37
CA GLY A 353 -5.20 -9.59 -19.79
C GLY A 353 -4.81 -11.03 -20.20
N PHE A 354 -4.40 -11.88 -19.26
CA PHE A 354 -4.10 -13.27 -19.56
C PHE A 354 -5.37 -14.02 -20.00
N GLU A 355 -6.44 -13.89 -19.22
CA GLU A 355 -7.76 -14.48 -19.52
C GLU A 355 -8.34 -13.99 -20.85
N ALA A 356 -8.11 -12.72 -21.20
CA ALA A 356 -8.57 -12.16 -22.46
C ALA A 356 -8.06 -12.93 -23.70
N LEU A 357 -6.85 -13.46 -23.61
CA LEU A 357 -6.12 -14.00 -24.77
C LEU A 357 -5.88 -15.50 -24.72
N ALA A 358 -5.86 -16.09 -23.52
CA ALA A 358 -5.56 -17.50 -23.36
C ALA A 358 -6.68 -18.40 -23.87
N VAL A 359 -6.31 -19.46 -24.59
CA VAL A 359 -7.18 -20.59 -24.92
C VAL A 359 -6.51 -21.83 -24.34
N ASN A 360 -7.21 -22.52 -23.43
CA ASN A 360 -6.65 -23.64 -22.66
C ASN A 360 -5.33 -23.30 -21.94
N GLY A 361 -5.23 -22.09 -21.40
CA GLY A 361 -4.05 -21.64 -20.64
C GLY A 361 -2.83 -21.23 -21.48
N SER A 362 -2.97 -21.10 -22.81
CA SER A 362 -1.88 -20.72 -23.70
C SER A 362 -2.32 -19.68 -24.73
N LEU A 363 -1.38 -18.91 -25.27
CA LEU A 363 -1.65 -18.02 -26.39
C LEU A 363 -1.81 -18.89 -27.66
N PRO A 364 -2.90 -18.74 -28.44
CA PRO A 364 -3.13 -19.53 -29.64
C PRO A 364 -2.02 -19.38 -30.69
N ASP A 365 -1.77 -20.44 -31.49
CA ASP A 365 -0.69 -20.44 -32.48
C ASP A 365 -0.87 -19.41 -33.61
N ASP A 366 -2.12 -19.04 -33.93
CA ASP A 366 -2.43 -18.01 -34.92
C ASP A 366 -2.30 -16.58 -34.35
N ALA A 367 -2.21 -16.45 -33.03
CA ALA A 367 -2.09 -15.17 -32.35
C ALA A 367 -0.71 -14.56 -32.49
N SER A 368 0.34 -15.37 -32.65
CA SER A 368 1.71 -14.90 -32.61
C SER A 368 2.65 -15.80 -33.42
N PRO A 369 3.39 -15.26 -34.40
CA PRO A 369 4.36 -16.04 -35.18
C PRO A 369 5.48 -16.65 -34.35
N ASP A 370 5.90 -16.00 -33.26
CA ASP A 370 6.98 -16.44 -32.37
C ASP A 370 6.46 -16.94 -31.00
N GLY A 371 5.16 -16.86 -30.76
CA GLY A 371 4.53 -17.21 -29.48
C GLY A 371 4.63 -16.10 -28.42
N VAL A 372 5.12 -14.90 -28.77
CA VAL A 372 5.25 -13.74 -27.88
C VAL A 372 4.57 -12.51 -28.49
N HIS A 373 5.02 -12.04 -29.64
CA HIS A 373 4.55 -10.78 -30.22
C HIS A 373 3.27 -11.02 -31.02
N MET A 374 2.21 -10.32 -30.62
CA MET A 374 0.85 -10.58 -31.10
C MET A 374 0.60 -9.99 -32.48
N GLN A 375 -0.22 -10.69 -33.26
CA GLN A 375 -0.82 -10.18 -34.48
C GLN A 375 -1.84 -9.07 -34.16
N PRO A 376 -2.13 -8.16 -35.11
CA PRO A 376 -3.06 -7.05 -34.90
C PRO A 376 -4.42 -7.46 -34.33
N SER A 377 -5.01 -8.57 -34.78
CA SER A 377 -6.30 -9.07 -34.29
C SER A 377 -6.31 -9.35 -32.80
N TYR A 378 -5.19 -9.82 -32.24
CA TYR A 378 -5.07 -10.10 -30.81
C TYR A 378 -4.74 -8.83 -30.00
N CYS A 379 -4.07 -7.84 -30.61
CA CYS A 379 -3.97 -6.50 -30.02
C CYS A 379 -5.37 -5.87 -29.87
N HIS A 380 -6.20 -5.90 -30.91
CA HIS A 380 -7.59 -5.43 -30.84
C HIS A 380 -8.41 -6.20 -29.79
N LYS A 381 -8.28 -7.53 -29.73
CA LYS A 381 -8.97 -8.35 -28.73
C LYS A 381 -8.62 -7.94 -27.30
N LEU A 382 -7.36 -7.63 -27.03
CA LEU A 382 -6.95 -7.12 -25.71
C LEU A 382 -7.53 -5.72 -25.46
N THR A 383 -7.51 -4.82 -26.44
CA THR A 383 -8.12 -3.49 -26.30
C THR A 383 -9.61 -3.54 -26.01
N ASP A 384 -10.37 -4.39 -26.71
CA ASP A 384 -11.81 -4.62 -26.45
C ASP A 384 -12.03 -5.14 -25.02
N TYR A 385 -11.13 -6.01 -24.55
CA TYR A 385 -11.16 -6.48 -23.17
C TYR A 385 -10.92 -5.34 -22.19
N LEU A 386 -9.92 -4.48 -22.41
CA LEU A 386 -9.66 -3.32 -21.55
C LEU A 386 -10.87 -2.36 -21.50
N LEU A 387 -11.57 -2.15 -22.62
CA LEU A 387 -12.77 -1.31 -22.69
C LEU A 387 -13.98 -1.89 -21.93
N THR A 388 -14.01 -3.21 -21.73
CA THR A 388 -15.02 -3.88 -20.91
C THR A 388 -14.57 -4.05 -19.46
N HIS A 389 -13.32 -3.75 -19.10
CA HIS A 389 -12.79 -3.96 -17.75
C HIS A 389 -12.33 -2.62 -17.18
N THR A 390 -13.32 -1.76 -16.94
CA THR A 390 -13.15 -0.38 -16.45
C THR A 390 -13.91 -0.18 -15.14
N VAL A 391 -13.36 0.66 -14.26
CA VAL A 391 -14.07 1.10 -13.05
C VAL A 391 -14.74 2.46 -13.28
N ALA A 392 -15.85 2.72 -12.58
CA ALA A 392 -16.52 4.01 -12.65
C ALA A 392 -15.57 5.14 -12.22
N ALA A 393 -15.64 6.27 -12.91
CA ALA A 393 -14.86 7.47 -12.63
C ALA A 393 -15.48 8.28 -11.48
#